data_AF-A0A821Y0Q5-F1
#
_entry.id   AF-A0A821Y0Q5-F1
#
_cell.length_a   1.000
_cell.length_b   1.000
_cell.length_c   1.000
_cell.angle_alpha   90.00
_cell.angle_beta   90.00
_cell.angle_gamma   90.00
#
_symmetry.space_group_name_H-M   'P 1'
#
loop_
_entity.id
_entity.type
_entity.pdbx_description
1 polymer ?
#
loop_
_entity_poly.entity_id
_entity_poly.type
_entity_poly.pdbx_seq_one_letter_code
_entity_poly.pdbx_strand_id
1 'polypeptide(L)'
;MPLNNEQTVLMVVAGTGCPGPVPNTLDHPHGIFVDEQLNLYVADTDNNRIQLFSPGQTQAMTVAGFGAKSYFILNRPTDIALDADGYLYIVESQNYRIIRSMPNGFRCLVGCSVVCNPICDSDQLCSSSNDCTYPSGSTTSPCAPQSTGLCSLQNTLNAESIVSITFGAGASQYSSATPADFQFSTTYTQAFSDTLSYGSFAFANAVPAYHAGWQGNASDHTPNDDTGSSHGYMMIIDAKVNADEIFRFTADTLCIGLTYQFSFYVVNLIKSPNNYIKPSIKFEIRTLTAANTLLATLDSGDIAEFNTLTWQRYGLLFVATTSSVVLLAISNTPGGSGNDLAIDDISLIVC
;
A
#
# COMPACT_ATOMS: atom_id res chain seq x y z
N MET A 1 -38.94 -12.74 -1.72
CA MET A 1 -39.41 -14.12 -1.95
C MET A 1 -40.06 -14.62 -0.67
N PRO A 2 -41.26 -15.24 -0.70
CA PRO A 2 -41.88 -15.75 0.52
C PRO A 2 -41.21 -17.08 0.93
N LEU A 3 -40.92 -17.22 2.22
CA LEU A 3 -40.43 -18.46 2.84
C LEU A 3 -41.61 -19.42 2.98
N ASN A 4 -41.81 -20.28 1.98
CA ASN A 4 -42.82 -21.33 2.02
C ASN A 4 -42.19 -22.65 2.47
N ASN A 5 -42.36 -22.96 3.75
CA ASN A 5 -42.74 -24.23 4.34
C ASN A 5 -42.37 -25.57 3.64
N GLU A 6 -41.09 -25.80 3.34
CA GLU A 6 -40.51 -27.15 3.28
C GLU A 6 -39.38 -27.23 4.31
N GLN A 7 -39.24 -28.41 4.96
CA GLN A 7 -38.38 -28.66 6.12
C GLN A 7 -37.13 -27.77 6.15
N THR A 8 -37.16 -26.75 7.01
CA THR A 8 -36.04 -25.82 7.16
C THR A 8 -34.94 -26.55 7.90
N VAL A 9 -34.07 -27.25 7.15
CA VAL A 9 -32.81 -27.73 7.69
C VAL A 9 -31.99 -26.49 8.02
N LEU A 10 -31.91 -26.15 9.31
CA LEU A 10 -31.00 -25.14 9.82
C LEU A 10 -29.58 -25.61 9.53
N MET A 11 -28.96 -25.00 8.53
CA MET A 11 -27.56 -25.25 8.17
C MET A 11 -26.71 -24.11 8.73
N VAL A 12 -25.65 -24.48 9.45
CA VAL A 12 -24.62 -23.53 9.88
C VAL A 12 -23.75 -23.22 8.66
N VAL A 13 -23.77 -21.96 8.22
CA VAL A 13 -23.02 -21.49 7.05
C VAL A 13 -21.71 -20.79 7.43
N ALA A 14 -21.55 -20.41 8.71
CA ALA A 14 -20.35 -19.80 9.26
C ALA A 14 -20.26 -20.04 10.77
N GLY A 15 -19.04 -20.25 11.27
CA GLY A 15 -18.78 -20.51 12.69
C GLY A 15 -19.08 -21.95 13.13
N THR A 16 -18.65 -22.31 14.34
CA THR A 16 -18.88 -23.63 14.96
C THR A 16 -19.74 -23.54 16.23
N GLY A 17 -20.14 -22.34 16.64
CA GLY A 17 -20.77 -22.07 17.94
C GLY A 17 -19.77 -21.96 19.10
N CYS A 18 -18.47 -22.07 18.84
CA CYS A 18 -17.41 -21.79 19.83
C CYS A 18 -16.55 -20.60 19.37
N PRO A 19 -16.22 -19.65 20.27
CA PRO A 19 -15.35 -18.54 19.95
C PRO A 19 -13.93 -19.00 19.65
N GLY A 20 -13.26 -18.31 18.72
CA GLY A 20 -11.85 -18.56 18.43
C GLY A 20 -11.33 -17.84 17.18
N PRO A 21 -10.00 -17.75 17.01
CA PRO A 21 -9.36 -17.00 15.93
C PRO A 21 -9.04 -17.83 14.68
N VAL A 22 -9.46 -19.10 14.60
CA VAL A 22 -9.17 -19.96 13.43
C VAL A 22 -10.21 -19.76 12.31
N PRO A 23 -9.95 -20.18 11.06
CA PRO A 23 -10.80 -19.86 9.90
C PRO A 23 -12.27 -20.31 9.97
N ASN A 24 -12.60 -21.31 10.78
CA ASN A 24 -13.97 -21.83 10.92
C ASN A 24 -14.66 -21.37 12.21
N THR A 25 -14.00 -20.58 13.07
CA THR A 25 -14.56 -20.03 14.31
C THR A 25 -14.73 -18.52 14.20
N LEU A 26 -15.66 -17.96 14.97
CA LEU A 26 -15.95 -16.53 15.05
C LEU A 26 -16.08 -16.15 16.53
N ASP A 27 -15.70 -14.93 16.90
CA ASP A 27 -15.80 -14.39 18.25
C ASP A 27 -16.59 -13.07 18.26
N HIS A 28 -17.76 -13.12 18.90
CA HIS A 28 -18.77 -12.04 18.92
C HIS A 28 -18.99 -11.37 17.56
N PRO A 29 -19.38 -12.12 16.50
CA PRO A 29 -19.65 -11.51 15.20
C PRO A 29 -20.89 -10.60 15.27
N HIS A 30 -20.80 -9.38 14.74
CA HIS A 30 -21.89 -8.38 14.84
C HIS A 30 -22.60 -8.10 13.51
N GLY A 31 -21.85 -8.01 12.41
CA GLY A 31 -22.36 -7.58 11.11
C GLY A 31 -22.14 -8.64 10.04
N ILE A 32 -23.05 -8.70 9.07
CA ILE A 32 -22.94 -9.58 7.91
C ILE A 32 -23.35 -8.87 6.63
N PHE A 33 -22.75 -9.29 5.52
CA PHE A 33 -23.16 -8.87 4.17
C PHE A 33 -23.11 -10.08 3.24
N VAL A 34 -24.05 -10.19 2.32
CA VAL A 34 -24.08 -11.24 1.29
C VAL A 34 -24.08 -10.59 -0.08
N ASP A 35 -23.08 -10.92 -0.90
CA ASP A 35 -22.98 -10.40 -2.26
C ASP A 35 -23.87 -11.16 -3.27
N GLU A 36 -23.88 -10.69 -4.52
CA GLU A 36 -24.68 -11.29 -5.60
C GLU A 36 -24.23 -12.72 -5.96
N GLN A 37 -23.00 -13.10 -5.61
CA GLN A 37 -22.45 -14.45 -5.79
C GLN A 37 -22.69 -15.35 -4.57
N LEU A 38 -23.48 -14.87 -3.60
CA LEU A 38 -23.78 -15.55 -2.33
C LEU A 38 -22.56 -15.76 -1.42
N ASN A 39 -21.49 -14.99 -1.60
CA ASN A 39 -20.42 -14.98 -0.61
C ASN A 39 -20.87 -14.22 0.64
N LEU A 40 -20.58 -14.77 1.81
CA LEU A 40 -20.93 -14.21 3.10
C LEU A 40 -19.71 -13.55 3.75
N TYR A 41 -19.78 -12.24 3.92
CA TYR A 41 -18.84 -11.45 4.70
C TYR A 41 -19.34 -11.34 6.14
N VAL A 42 -18.46 -11.55 7.12
CA VAL A 42 -18.77 -11.49 8.54
C VAL A 42 -17.78 -10.58 9.26
N ALA A 43 -18.31 -9.63 10.02
CA ALA A 43 -17.52 -8.80 10.93
C ALA A 43 -17.27 -9.61 12.20
N ASP A 44 -16.09 -10.23 12.27
CA ASP A 44 -15.64 -11.06 13.39
C ASP A 44 -15.02 -10.15 14.46
N THR A 45 -15.92 -9.45 15.16
CA THR A 45 -15.66 -8.22 15.94
C THR A 45 -14.51 -8.37 16.91
N ASP A 46 -14.56 -9.36 17.81
CA ASP A 46 -13.59 -9.46 18.90
C ASP A 46 -12.28 -10.13 18.45
N ASN A 47 -12.30 -10.79 17.29
CA ASN A 47 -11.09 -11.21 16.57
C ASN A 47 -10.49 -10.09 15.68
N ASN A 48 -11.08 -8.90 15.63
CA ASN A 48 -10.59 -7.75 14.86
C ASN A 48 -10.33 -8.06 13.37
N ARG A 49 -11.26 -8.75 12.72
CA ARG A 49 -11.12 -9.16 11.31
C ARG A 49 -12.44 -9.24 10.56
N ILE A 50 -12.34 -9.30 9.24
CA ILE A 50 -13.45 -9.58 8.33
C ILE A 50 -13.23 -10.92 7.65
N GLN A 51 -14.22 -11.80 7.75
CA GLN A 51 -14.18 -13.16 7.23
C GLN A 51 -15.09 -13.32 6.01
N LEU A 52 -14.60 -14.00 4.98
CA LEU A 52 -15.33 -14.32 3.76
C LEU A 52 -15.57 -15.83 3.66
N PHE A 53 -16.84 -16.23 3.63
CA PHE A 53 -17.27 -17.60 3.37
C PHE A 53 -17.91 -17.68 1.98
N SER A 54 -17.27 -18.40 1.06
CA SER A 54 -17.88 -18.71 -0.24
C SER A 54 -19.01 -19.75 -0.09
N PRO A 55 -19.98 -19.80 -1.01
CA PRO A 55 -21.08 -20.75 -0.95
C PRO A 55 -20.64 -22.20 -0.71
N GLY A 56 -21.17 -22.82 0.35
CA GLY A 56 -20.86 -24.21 0.72
C GLY A 56 -19.51 -24.41 1.41
N GLN A 57 -18.71 -23.37 1.66
CA GLN A 57 -17.47 -23.45 2.41
C GLN A 57 -17.71 -23.21 3.91
N THR A 58 -17.08 -24.02 4.75
CA THR A 58 -17.13 -23.86 6.22
C THR A 58 -15.88 -23.19 6.79
N GLN A 59 -14.87 -22.94 5.96
CA GLN A 59 -13.65 -22.22 6.33
C GLN A 59 -13.65 -20.86 5.63
N ALA A 60 -13.44 -19.79 6.39
CA ALA A 60 -13.34 -18.46 5.82
C ALA A 60 -11.93 -18.13 5.32
N MET A 61 -11.90 -17.24 4.34
CA MET A 61 -10.72 -16.44 4.02
C MET A 61 -10.79 -15.12 4.79
N THR A 62 -9.71 -14.73 5.45
CA THR A 62 -9.62 -13.41 6.08
C THR A 62 -9.28 -12.36 5.03
N VAL A 63 -10.21 -11.43 4.81
CA VAL A 63 -10.11 -10.41 3.74
C VAL A 63 -9.69 -9.03 4.26
N ALA A 64 -9.81 -8.78 5.57
CA ALA A 64 -9.32 -7.58 6.23
C ALA A 64 -9.06 -7.86 7.72
N GLY A 65 -8.14 -7.12 8.35
CA GLY A 65 -7.84 -7.28 9.77
C GLY A 65 -6.82 -8.37 10.07
N PHE A 66 -6.85 -8.85 11.31
CA PHE A 66 -5.90 -9.84 11.82
C PHE A 66 -5.96 -11.16 11.02
N GLY A 67 -4.84 -11.53 10.38
CA GLY A 67 -4.72 -12.75 9.57
C GLY A 67 -4.98 -12.57 8.07
N ALA A 68 -5.25 -11.35 7.60
CA ALA A 68 -5.35 -11.05 6.17
C ALA A 68 -3.97 -11.01 5.48
N LYS A 69 -3.93 -11.31 4.16
CA LYS A 69 -2.70 -11.18 3.35
C LYS A 69 -2.23 -9.73 3.20
N SER A 70 -3.17 -8.83 2.95
CA SER A 70 -2.93 -7.38 2.97
C SER A 70 -3.27 -6.88 4.38
N TYR A 71 -2.24 -6.66 5.19
CA TYR A 71 -2.43 -6.36 6.61
C TYR A 71 -2.98 -4.95 6.81
N PHE A 72 -4.09 -4.84 7.54
CA PHE A 72 -4.67 -3.57 7.99
C PHE A 72 -5.27 -3.77 9.38
N ILE A 73 -4.86 -2.96 10.36
CA ILE A 73 -5.29 -3.13 11.75
C ILE A 73 -6.73 -2.65 11.93
N LEU A 74 -7.62 -3.57 12.31
CA LEU A 74 -8.98 -3.28 12.75
C LEU A 74 -9.10 -3.37 14.28
N ASN A 75 -10.12 -2.74 14.82
CA ASN A 75 -10.47 -2.66 16.23
C ASN A 75 -12.00 -2.65 16.36
N ARG A 76 -12.55 -3.82 16.66
CA ARG A 76 -13.98 -4.11 16.77
C ARG A 76 -14.77 -3.63 15.55
N PRO A 77 -14.52 -4.21 14.36
CA PRO A 77 -15.38 -4.01 13.20
C PRO A 77 -16.78 -4.54 13.52
N THR A 78 -17.81 -3.73 13.31
CA THR A 78 -19.18 -4.07 13.71
C THR A 78 -20.12 -4.28 12.54
N ASP A 79 -19.84 -3.68 11.38
CA ASP A 79 -20.72 -3.78 10.22
C ASP A 79 -19.95 -3.67 8.90
N ILE A 80 -20.56 -4.20 7.84
CA ILE A 80 -19.95 -4.36 6.52
C ILE A 80 -20.96 -4.02 5.41
N ALA A 81 -20.51 -3.37 4.34
CA ALA A 81 -21.25 -3.29 3.08
C ALA A 81 -20.30 -3.39 1.88
N LEU A 82 -20.81 -3.79 0.71
CA LEU A 82 -20.10 -3.63 -0.56
C LEU A 82 -20.83 -2.61 -1.46
N ASP A 83 -20.07 -1.83 -2.24
CA ASP A 83 -20.64 -1.04 -3.34
C ASP A 83 -20.76 -1.86 -4.64
N ALA A 84 -21.32 -1.26 -5.69
CA ALA A 84 -21.57 -1.91 -6.96
C ALA A 84 -20.28 -2.33 -7.70
N ASP A 85 -19.15 -1.73 -7.36
CA ASP A 85 -17.82 -2.07 -7.91
C ASP A 85 -17.11 -3.13 -7.05
N GLY A 86 -17.75 -3.60 -5.97
CA GLY A 86 -17.22 -4.62 -5.08
C GLY A 86 -16.28 -4.10 -3.99
N TYR A 87 -16.20 -2.79 -3.75
CA TYR A 87 -15.38 -2.26 -2.65
C TYR A 87 -16.08 -2.45 -1.30
N LEU A 88 -15.31 -2.95 -0.33
CA LEU A 88 -15.74 -3.28 1.02
C LEU A 88 -15.72 -2.04 1.91
N TYR A 89 -16.81 -1.76 2.60
CA TYR A 89 -16.91 -0.72 3.62
C TYR A 89 -17.02 -1.41 4.98
N ILE A 90 -16.22 -0.97 5.94
CA ILE A 90 -16.15 -1.56 7.29
C ILE A 90 -16.42 -0.46 8.31
N VAL A 91 -17.37 -0.68 9.21
CA VAL A 91 -17.61 0.20 10.36
C VAL A 91 -16.81 -0.31 11.54
N GLU A 92 -15.96 0.54 12.14
CA GLU A 92 -15.22 0.23 13.36
C GLU A 92 -15.75 1.03 14.55
N SER A 93 -16.23 0.29 15.55
CA SER A 93 -16.87 0.90 16.72
C SER A 93 -15.89 1.51 17.71
N GLN A 94 -14.69 0.93 17.87
CA GLN A 94 -13.71 1.43 18.85
C GLN A 94 -12.75 2.47 18.29
N ASN A 95 -12.59 2.50 16.97
CA ASN A 95 -11.86 3.54 16.28
C ASN A 95 -12.79 4.65 15.77
N TYR A 96 -14.09 4.57 16.03
CA TYR A 96 -15.13 5.54 15.65
C TYR A 96 -15.10 5.94 14.17
N ARG A 97 -14.77 4.99 13.28
CA ARG A 97 -14.46 5.29 11.88
C ARG A 97 -15.13 4.31 10.92
N ILE A 98 -15.24 4.74 9.67
CA ILE A 98 -15.64 3.90 8.54
C ILE A 98 -14.44 3.80 7.61
N ILE A 99 -14.12 2.59 7.17
CA ILE A 99 -13.04 2.28 6.23
C ILE A 99 -13.63 1.78 4.93
N ARG A 100 -12.91 1.98 3.83
CA ARG A 100 -13.22 1.43 2.51
C ARG A 100 -12.00 0.68 1.96
N SER A 101 -12.19 -0.49 1.35
CA SER A 101 -11.17 -1.18 0.59
C SER A 101 -10.87 -0.46 -0.72
N MET A 102 -9.70 -0.75 -1.27
CA MET A 102 -9.17 -0.28 -2.53
C MET A 102 -8.49 -1.48 -3.22
N PRO A 103 -8.17 -1.41 -4.51
CA PRO A 103 -7.59 -2.56 -5.22
C PRO A 103 -6.35 -3.14 -4.53
N ASN A 104 -5.54 -2.28 -3.87
CA ASN A 104 -4.29 -2.65 -3.21
C ASN A 104 -4.25 -2.30 -1.71
N GLY A 105 -5.39 -2.13 -1.03
CA GLY A 105 -5.36 -1.83 0.41
C GLY A 105 -6.66 -1.30 1.00
N PHE A 106 -6.56 -0.55 2.10
CA PHE A 106 -7.69 0.03 2.81
C PHE A 106 -7.43 1.50 3.13
N ARG A 107 -8.47 2.32 3.10
CA ARG A 107 -8.44 3.73 3.53
C ARG A 107 -9.53 4.02 4.51
N CYS A 108 -9.26 4.90 5.47
CA CYS A 108 -10.32 5.47 6.28
C CYS A 108 -11.15 6.49 5.44
N LEU A 109 -12.47 6.41 5.56
CA LEU A 109 -13.46 7.21 4.83
C LEU A 109 -14.13 8.26 5.72
N VAL A 110 -14.56 7.88 6.93
CA VAL A 110 -15.28 8.75 7.89
C VAL A 110 -14.72 8.53 9.29
N GLY A 111 -14.72 9.55 10.15
CA GLY A 111 -14.38 9.38 11.58
C GLY A 111 -12.89 9.17 11.86
N CYS A 112 -12.05 9.39 10.85
CA CYS A 112 -10.60 9.20 10.94
C CYS A 112 -9.94 10.18 11.94
N SER A 113 -10.61 11.29 12.26
CA SER A 113 -10.15 12.34 13.18
C SER A 113 -10.78 12.17 14.57
N VAL A 114 -10.03 11.63 15.51
CA VAL A 114 -10.31 11.82 16.95
C VAL A 114 -9.41 12.91 17.48
N VAL A 115 -9.95 14.13 17.54
CA VAL A 115 -9.61 15.05 18.63
C VAL A 115 -10.93 15.53 19.21
N CYS A 116 -11.41 14.84 20.24
CA CYS A 116 -12.05 15.60 21.31
C CYS A 116 -10.92 16.44 21.90
N ASN A 117 -10.86 17.73 21.60
CA ASN A 117 -10.04 18.65 22.38
C ASN A 117 -10.97 19.08 23.52
N PRO A 118 -10.93 18.47 24.72
CA PRO A 118 -11.51 19.14 25.85
C PRO A 118 -10.64 20.39 26.03
N ILE A 119 -11.17 21.56 25.70
CA ILE A 119 -10.63 22.79 26.27
C ILE A 119 -10.95 22.65 27.77
N CYS A 120 -10.02 22.04 28.51
CA CYS A 120 -10.04 22.10 29.96
C CYS A 120 -9.64 23.54 30.30
N ASP A 121 -10.60 24.32 30.77
CA ASP A 121 -10.25 25.49 31.57
C ASP A 121 -9.47 25.01 32.81
N SER A 122 -8.66 25.91 33.33
CA SER A 122 -7.62 25.83 34.36
C SER A 122 -7.96 25.16 35.71
N ASP A 123 -9.06 24.40 35.83
CA ASP A 123 -9.57 23.85 37.09
C ASP A 123 -9.91 22.33 37.08
N GLN A 124 -9.24 21.53 36.25
CA GLN A 124 -8.95 20.08 36.52
C GLN A 124 -10.13 19.15 36.91
N LEU A 125 -11.30 19.17 36.26
CA LEU A 125 -12.26 18.05 36.33
C LEU A 125 -13.04 17.83 35.01
N CYS A 126 -12.76 16.75 34.29
CA CYS A 126 -13.65 16.26 33.22
C CYS A 126 -14.59 15.20 33.80
N SER A 127 -15.82 15.55 34.13
CA SER A 127 -16.87 14.59 34.48
C SER A 127 -17.88 14.45 33.34
N SER A 128 -17.99 13.23 32.81
CA SER A 128 -19.10 12.65 32.03
C SER A 128 -19.65 13.41 30.82
N SER A 129 -19.57 12.72 29.67
CA SER A 129 -20.48 12.77 28.51
C SER A 129 -21.75 13.63 28.67
N ASN A 130 -21.84 14.75 27.94
CA ASN A 130 -23.04 15.35 27.32
C ASN A 130 -23.03 16.90 27.23
N ASP A 131 -21.95 17.55 26.82
CA ASP A 131 -22.04 19.00 26.60
C ASP A 131 -21.28 19.50 25.37
N CYS A 132 -22.02 19.66 24.28
CA CYS A 132 -21.64 20.47 23.12
C CYS A 132 -22.70 21.57 22.95
N THR A 133 -22.66 22.63 23.76
CA THR A 133 -23.48 23.83 23.52
C THR A 133 -22.70 24.89 22.76
N TYR A 134 -23.27 25.37 21.65
CA TYR A 134 -22.78 26.53 20.89
C TYR A 134 -22.94 27.84 21.69
N PRO A 135 -21.97 28.76 21.66
CA PRO A 135 -22.19 30.10 22.19
C PRO A 135 -23.07 30.91 21.23
N SER A 136 -24.21 31.37 21.72
CA SER A 136 -25.10 32.31 21.03
C SER A 136 -24.42 33.68 20.89
N GLY A 137 -24.14 34.12 19.66
CA GLY A 137 -23.78 35.52 19.40
C GLY A 137 -22.76 35.80 18.28
N SER A 138 -22.13 34.80 17.67
CA SER A 138 -21.19 35.03 16.56
C SER A 138 -21.90 35.13 15.22
N THR A 139 -21.97 36.34 14.65
CA THR A 139 -22.42 36.58 13.25
C THR A 139 -21.32 36.35 12.22
N THR A 140 -20.13 35.92 12.64
CA THR A 140 -19.14 35.31 11.75
C THR A 140 -19.21 33.80 11.93
N SER A 141 -19.58 33.12 10.84
CA SER A 141 -19.43 31.69 10.68
C SER A 141 -17.99 31.27 11.02
N PRO A 142 -17.75 30.36 11.98
CA PRO A 142 -16.43 29.76 12.15
C PRO A 142 -16.09 28.81 10.99
N CYS A 143 -17.06 28.49 10.12
CA CYS A 143 -16.78 28.01 8.78
C CYS A 143 -16.32 29.21 7.93
N ALA A 144 -15.11 29.70 8.19
CA ALA A 144 -14.25 30.03 7.07
C ALA A 144 -14.03 28.73 6.29
N PRO A 145 -13.99 28.74 4.95
CA PRO A 145 -13.75 27.53 4.19
C PRO A 145 -12.32 27.07 4.46
N GLN A 146 -12.13 26.29 5.53
CA GLN A 146 -11.00 25.38 5.59
C GLN A 146 -11.26 24.37 4.49
N SER A 147 -10.25 24.25 3.62
CA SER A 147 -10.18 23.40 2.43
C SER A 147 -11.19 22.25 2.41
N THR A 148 -11.88 22.11 1.28
CA THR A 148 -12.67 20.94 0.88
C THR A 148 -11.80 19.68 0.66
N GLY A 149 -10.90 19.35 1.58
CA GLY A 149 -9.93 18.26 1.42
C GLY A 149 -9.67 17.52 2.73
N LEU A 150 -10.55 16.57 3.05
CA LEU A 150 -10.36 15.19 3.51
C LEU A 150 -9.09 14.72 4.29
N CYS A 151 -8.29 15.60 4.87
CA CYS A 151 -7.00 15.23 5.44
C CYS A 151 -6.60 16.06 6.67
N SER A 152 -6.30 15.39 7.78
CA SER A 152 -5.56 15.97 8.91
C SER A 152 -4.22 15.25 9.08
N LEU A 153 -3.19 15.96 9.57
CA LEU A 153 -1.84 15.44 9.89
C LEU A 153 -1.88 14.09 10.64
N GLN A 154 -2.87 13.91 11.53
CA GLN A 154 -3.02 12.70 12.34
C GLN A 154 -3.59 11.49 11.58
N ASN A 155 -4.46 11.69 10.59
CA ASN A 155 -5.05 10.58 9.82
C ASN A 155 -4.03 9.94 8.87
N THR A 156 -3.06 10.72 8.43
CA THR A 156 -2.00 10.30 7.51
C THR A 156 -0.79 9.69 8.20
N LEU A 157 -0.51 10.06 9.46
CA LEU A 157 0.54 9.42 10.27
C LEU A 157 0.15 7.99 10.72
N ASN A 158 -1.15 7.70 10.79
CA ASN A 158 -1.67 6.36 11.13
C ASN A 158 -1.82 5.43 9.91
N ALA A 159 -1.61 5.94 8.69
CA ALA A 159 -1.50 5.11 7.49
C ALA A 159 -0.02 4.78 7.31
N GLU A 160 0.38 3.53 7.57
CA GLU A 160 1.79 3.10 7.52
C GLU A 160 2.43 3.36 6.15
N SER A 161 1.65 3.32 5.06
CA SER A 161 2.08 3.81 3.75
C SER A 161 0.89 4.08 2.82
N ILE A 162 1.00 5.13 1.99
CA ILE A 162 0.04 5.46 0.91
C ILE A 162 0.31 4.61 -0.33
N VAL A 163 1.58 4.33 -0.59
CA VAL A 163 2.04 3.40 -1.63
C VAL A 163 2.99 2.43 -0.97
N SER A 164 2.79 1.12 -1.12
CA SER A 164 3.74 0.09 -0.66
C SER A 164 3.81 -0.98 -1.72
N ILE A 165 4.94 -1.05 -2.44
CA ILE A 165 5.17 -2.04 -3.50
C ILE A 165 6.44 -2.81 -3.17
N THR A 166 6.26 -4.09 -2.85
CA THR A 166 7.33 -5.06 -2.56
C THR A 166 7.48 -6.11 -3.67
N PHE A 167 6.74 -5.95 -4.78
CA PHE A 167 6.59 -6.90 -5.89
C PHE A 167 6.11 -8.34 -5.54
N GLY A 168 5.84 -8.62 -4.27
CA GLY A 168 5.37 -9.91 -3.76
C GLY A 168 6.47 -10.96 -3.71
N ALA A 169 6.08 -12.24 -3.55
CA ALA A 169 7.02 -13.36 -3.47
C ALA A 169 6.54 -14.59 -4.25
N GLY A 170 7.46 -15.46 -4.65
CA GLY A 170 7.12 -16.72 -5.30
C GLY A 170 8.29 -17.67 -5.56
N ALA A 171 7.97 -18.88 -6.03
CA ALA A 171 8.94 -19.94 -6.23
C ALA A 171 9.65 -19.91 -7.59
N SER A 172 9.08 -19.23 -8.58
CA SER A 172 9.67 -19.07 -9.90
C SER A 172 10.72 -17.96 -9.89
N GLN A 173 11.80 -18.11 -10.64
CA GLN A 173 12.84 -17.07 -10.72
C GLN A 173 12.26 -15.72 -11.16
N TYR A 174 11.30 -15.74 -12.07
CA TYR A 174 10.64 -14.54 -12.58
C TYR A 174 9.14 -14.58 -12.32
N SER A 175 8.58 -13.47 -11.85
CA SER A 175 7.15 -13.30 -11.61
C SER A 175 6.40 -12.99 -12.91
N SER A 176 5.21 -13.56 -13.11
CA SER A 176 4.34 -13.17 -14.23
C SER A 176 3.60 -11.84 -14.02
N ALA A 177 3.77 -11.20 -12.85
CA ALA A 177 3.17 -9.90 -12.57
C ALA A 177 3.71 -8.83 -13.53
N THR A 178 2.91 -7.80 -13.77
CA THR A 178 3.19 -6.67 -14.64
C THR A 178 3.15 -5.38 -13.84
N PRO A 179 3.71 -4.26 -14.34
CA PRO A 179 3.62 -2.96 -13.67
C PRO A 179 2.18 -2.54 -13.30
N ALA A 180 1.21 -2.94 -14.12
CA ALA A 180 -0.20 -2.66 -13.90
C ALA A 180 -0.76 -3.31 -12.63
N ASP A 181 -0.27 -4.51 -12.26
CA ASP A 181 -0.66 -5.19 -11.02
C ASP A 181 -0.25 -4.39 -9.77
N PHE A 182 0.78 -3.55 -9.92
CA PHE A 182 1.29 -2.65 -8.88
C PHE A 182 0.89 -1.18 -9.12
N GLN A 183 0.01 -0.92 -10.09
CA GLN A 183 -0.51 0.42 -10.45
C GLN A 183 0.55 1.45 -10.82
N PHE A 184 1.71 1.01 -11.31
CA PHE A 184 2.69 1.92 -11.92
C PHE A 184 2.84 1.62 -13.41
N SER A 185 3.48 2.54 -14.11
CA SER A 185 3.87 2.39 -15.50
C SER A 185 5.36 2.64 -15.65
N THR A 186 5.95 2.07 -16.69
CA THR A 186 7.34 2.31 -17.08
C THR A 186 7.42 2.34 -18.59
N THR A 187 8.43 3.00 -19.13
CA THR A 187 8.75 2.97 -20.56
C THR A 187 9.65 1.77 -20.92
N TYR A 188 10.06 0.96 -19.94
CA TYR A 188 10.87 -0.22 -20.12
C TYR A 188 10.01 -1.42 -20.54
N THR A 189 10.62 -2.34 -21.28
CA THR A 189 9.94 -3.55 -21.78
C THR A 189 10.14 -4.71 -20.82
N GLN A 190 9.07 -5.34 -20.36
CA GLN A 190 9.20 -6.53 -19.52
C GLN A 190 9.74 -7.70 -20.34
N ALA A 191 10.81 -8.34 -19.87
CA ALA A 191 11.44 -9.48 -20.54
C ALA A 191 11.77 -10.60 -19.55
N PHE A 192 11.30 -11.80 -19.85
CA PHE A 192 11.55 -13.02 -19.08
C PHE A 192 12.61 -13.87 -19.78
N SER A 193 13.87 -13.46 -19.72
CA SER A 193 14.97 -14.24 -20.28
C SER A 193 16.22 -14.09 -19.44
N ASP A 194 17.14 -15.02 -19.69
CA ASP A 194 18.51 -14.99 -19.20
C ASP A 194 19.38 -13.93 -19.91
N THR A 195 18.78 -13.01 -20.65
CA THR A 195 19.49 -11.97 -21.39
C THR A 195 18.55 -10.78 -21.51
N LEU A 196 18.56 -9.95 -20.46
CA LEU A 196 17.92 -8.64 -20.53
C LEU A 196 18.63 -7.83 -21.62
N SER A 197 17.84 -7.15 -22.43
CA SER A 197 18.32 -6.21 -23.45
C SER A 197 18.17 -4.80 -22.93
N TYR A 198 18.99 -3.86 -23.39
CA TYR A 198 18.89 -2.45 -22.99
C TYR A 198 17.45 -1.94 -23.01
N GLY A 199 17.01 -1.37 -21.89
CA GLY A 199 15.65 -0.91 -21.71
C GLY A 199 14.64 -1.98 -21.37
N SER A 200 15.10 -3.08 -20.78
CA SER A 200 14.22 -4.13 -20.27
C SER A 200 14.26 -4.23 -18.75
N PHE A 201 13.23 -4.86 -18.21
CA PHE A 201 13.15 -5.17 -16.79
C PHE A 201 12.52 -6.54 -16.56
N ALA A 202 12.73 -7.08 -15.37
CA ALA A 202 12.02 -8.26 -14.88
C ALA A 202 11.76 -8.14 -13.37
N PHE A 203 10.65 -8.71 -12.90
CA PHE A 203 10.48 -9.00 -11.49
C PHE A 203 11.10 -10.36 -11.21
N ALA A 204 12.19 -10.38 -10.44
CA ALA A 204 12.99 -11.57 -10.22
C ALA A 204 13.21 -11.82 -8.72
N ASN A 205 13.13 -13.08 -8.30
CA ASN A 205 13.26 -13.44 -6.89
C ASN A 205 14.70 -13.67 -6.43
N ALA A 206 15.64 -13.52 -7.37
CA ALA A 206 17.06 -13.49 -7.13
C ALA A 206 17.74 -12.82 -8.32
N VAL A 207 18.84 -12.12 -8.08
CA VAL A 207 19.69 -11.60 -9.15
C VAL A 207 20.18 -12.77 -10.02
N PRO A 208 19.99 -12.75 -11.35
CA PRO A 208 20.37 -13.89 -12.17
C PRO A 208 21.88 -14.14 -12.21
N ALA A 209 22.28 -15.42 -12.16
CA ALA A 209 23.69 -15.81 -12.01
C ALA A 209 24.47 -15.98 -13.34
N TYR A 210 23.82 -15.88 -14.49
CA TYR A 210 24.48 -16.05 -15.79
C TYR A 210 25.33 -14.83 -16.21
N HIS A 211 25.11 -13.66 -15.61
CA HIS A 211 25.97 -12.48 -15.80
C HIS A 211 27.12 -12.49 -14.78
N ALA A 212 28.33 -12.83 -15.24
CA ALA A 212 29.50 -12.97 -14.36
C ALA A 212 29.83 -11.69 -13.54
N GLY A 213 29.53 -10.52 -14.10
CA GLY A 213 29.74 -9.23 -13.43
C GLY A 213 28.68 -8.87 -12.39
N TRP A 214 27.52 -9.52 -12.42
CA TRP A 214 26.41 -9.23 -11.50
C TRP A 214 26.56 -9.99 -10.18
N GLN A 215 25.94 -9.45 -9.14
CA GLN A 215 25.77 -10.05 -7.81
C GLN A 215 24.79 -11.24 -7.82
N GLY A 216 25.04 -12.24 -8.68
CA GLY A 216 24.15 -13.39 -8.89
C GLY A 216 23.77 -14.15 -7.61
N ASN A 217 22.51 -14.57 -7.57
CA ASN A 217 21.78 -15.22 -6.47
C ASN A 217 21.52 -14.34 -5.24
N ALA A 218 21.79 -13.03 -5.30
CA ALA A 218 21.40 -12.13 -4.22
C ALA A 218 19.86 -11.97 -4.18
N SER A 219 19.30 -11.98 -2.97
CA SER A 219 17.87 -11.80 -2.70
C SER A 219 17.43 -10.34 -2.84
N ASP A 220 16.11 -10.16 -2.83
CA ASP A 220 15.45 -8.86 -2.75
C ASP A 220 15.68 -8.18 -1.38
N HIS A 221 15.02 -7.06 -1.13
CA HIS A 221 15.17 -6.31 0.12
C HIS A 221 14.09 -6.65 1.15
N THR A 222 12.93 -7.13 0.72
CA THR A 222 11.74 -7.27 1.57
C THR A 222 12.00 -8.28 2.71
N PRO A 223 11.89 -7.87 3.98
CA PRO A 223 12.13 -8.81 5.06
C PRO A 223 11.00 -9.83 5.20
N ASN A 224 11.36 -11.11 5.39
CA ASN A 224 10.47 -12.21 5.78
C ASN A 224 9.44 -12.70 4.73
N ASP A 225 9.65 -12.44 3.44
CA ASP A 225 8.86 -13.06 2.37
C ASP A 225 9.58 -14.26 1.70
N ASP A 226 10.83 -14.49 2.08
CA ASP A 226 11.58 -15.74 1.90
C ASP A 226 11.04 -16.86 2.82
N THR A 227 10.10 -17.66 2.32
CA THR A 227 9.50 -18.78 3.06
C THR A 227 9.51 -20.09 2.27
N GLY A 228 10.34 -21.03 2.74
CA GLY A 228 10.46 -22.35 2.12
C GLY A 228 11.04 -22.27 0.71
N SER A 229 10.20 -22.50 -0.31
CA SER A 229 10.59 -22.35 -1.72
C SER A 229 10.19 -21.01 -2.33
N SER A 230 9.45 -20.17 -1.60
CA SER A 230 9.04 -18.83 -2.05
C SER A 230 10.10 -17.83 -1.64
N HIS A 231 10.46 -16.93 -2.56
CA HIS A 231 11.41 -15.84 -2.31
C HIS A 231 10.82 -14.50 -2.78
N GLY A 232 11.19 -13.42 -2.11
CA GLY A 232 10.74 -12.06 -2.43
C GLY A 232 11.20 -11.62 -3.81
N TYR A 233 10.36 -10.87 -4.53
CA TYR A 233 10.68 -10.36 -5.86
C TYR A 233 11.25 -8.93 -5.78
N MET A 234 12.26 -8.64 -6.59
CA MET A 234 12.74 -7.29 -6.86
C MET A 234 12.54 -6.94 -8.33
N MET A 235 12.52 -5.66 -8.69
CA MET A 235 12.53 -5.23 -10.09
C MET A 235 13.97 -5.00 -10.56
N ILE A 236 14.48 -5.90 -11.39
CA ILE A 236 15.78 -5.82 -12.05
C ILE A 236 15.65 -5.04 -13.34
N ILE A 237 16.55 -4.10 -13.58
CA ILE A 237 16.50 -3.15 -14.70
C ILE A 237 17.84 -3.16 -15.43
N ASP A 238 17.78 -3.45 -16.73
CA ASP A 238 18.86 -3.19 -17.69
C ASP A 238 18.59 -1.81 -18.32
N ALA A 239 19.34 -0.82 -17.85
CA ALA A 239 19.06 0.59 -18.11
C ALA A 239 19.23 0.98 -19.59
N LYS A 240 18.33 1.83 -20.11
CA LYS A 240 18.44 2.35 -21.47
C LYS A 240 19.70 3.18 -21.67
N VAL A 241 20.07 3.38 -22.94
CA VAL A 241 21.18 4.27 -23.31
C VAL A 241 20.88 5.74 -22.97
N ASN A 242 19.61 6.11 -23.06
CA ASN A 242 19.12 7.44 -22.75
C ASN A 242 18.28 7.41 -21.47
N ALA A 243 18.24 8.54 -20.76
CA ALA A 243 17.43 8.67 -19.57
C ALA A 243 15.95 8.40 -19.86
N ASP A 244 15.32 7.58 -19.02
CA ASP A 244 13.93 7.16 -19.22
C ASP A 244 13.29 6.64 -17.92
N GLU A 245 11.96 6.58 -17.91
CA GLU A 245 11.14 6.31 -16.73
C GLU A 245 11.11 4.83 -16.38
N ILE A 246 11.87 4.46 -15.34
CA ILE A 246 11.79 3.12 -14.73
C ILE A 246 10.54 2.98 -13.86
N PHE A 247 9.98 4.10 -13.38
CA PHE A 247 8.77 4.12 -12.58
C PHE A 247 8.00 5.42 -12.77
N ARG A 248 6.69 5.30 -12.99
CA ARG A 248 5.71 6.38 -12.98
C ARG A 248 4.46 5.91 -12.24
N PHE A 249 4.09 6.64 -11.20
CA PHE A 249 2.88 6.40 -10.40
C PHE A 249 2.11 7.70 -10.22
N THR A 250 0.78 7.64 -10.33
CA THR A 250 -0.08 8.78 -10.02
C THR A 250 -0.60 8.61 -8.60
N ALA A 251 -0.09 9.40 -7.66
CA ALA A 251 -0.64 9.45 -6.31
C ALA A 251 -1.80 10.44 -6.29
N ASP A 252 -2.99 9.96 -5.98
CA ASP A 252 -4.19 10.76 -5.80
C ASP A 252 -4.56 10.88 -4.33
N THR A 253 -5.43 11.84 -4.02
CA THR A 253 -5.95 12.12 -2.68
C THR A 253 -4.90 12.52 -1.63
N LEU A 254 -3.78 13.11 -2.07
CA LEU A 254 -2.82 13.74 -1.17
C LEU A 254 -3.45 14.91 -0.41
N CYS A 255 -3.04 15.04 0.84
CA CYS A 255 -3.33 16.15 1.71
C CYS A 255 -2.43 17.33 1.38
N ILE A 256 -3.02 18.39 0.81
CA ILE A 256 -2.30 19.62 0.47
C ILE A 256 -1.69 20.23 1.74
N GLY A 257 -0.44 20.65 1.65
CA GLY A 257 0.32 21.26 2.74
C GLY A 257 1.08 20.26 3.62
N LEU A 258 0.86 18.95 3.47
CA LEU A 258 1.64 17.94 4.19
C LEU A 258 2.93 17.60 3.47
N THR A 259 3.92 17.14 4.25
CA THR A 259 5.18 16.61 3.74
C THR A 259 5.07 15.10 3.56
N TYR A 260 5.53 14.61 2.41
CA TYR A 260 5.57 13.21 2.07
C TYR A 260 6.99 12.78 1.78
N GLN A 261 7.32 11.54 2.13
CA GLN A 261 8.54 10.87 1.71
C GLN A 261 8.20 9.85 0.64
N PHE A 262 8.80 10.02 -0.54
CA PHE A 262 8.77 9.06 -1.62
C PHE A 262 10.14 8.38 -1.73
N SER A 263 10.22 7.05 -1.63
CA SER A 263 11.50 6.35 -1.55
C SER A 263 11.48 4.91 -2.05
N PHE A 264 12.66 4.44 -2.46
CA PHE A 264 12.96 3.15 -3.05
C PHE A 264 14.15 2.58 -2.28
N TYR A 265 14.23 1.27 -2.15
CA TYR A 265 15.51 0.60 -1.99
C TYR A 265 16.09 0.34 -3.38
N VAL A 266 17.37 0.64 -3.55
CA VAL A 266 18.07 0.57 -4.83
C VAL A 266 19.43 -0.08 -4.60
N VAL A 267 19.87 -0.86 -5.57
CA VAL A 267 21.21 -1.45 -5.57
C VAL A 267 21.83 -1.45 -6.96
N ASN A 268 23.14 -1.24 -7.03
CA ASN A 268 23.94 -1.48 -8.21
C ASN A 268 24.23 -3.00 -8.31
N LEU A 269 23.87 -3.60 -9.44
CA LEU A 269 24.00 -5.04 -9.63
C LEU A 269 25.45 -5.49 -9.86
N ILE A 270 26.35 -4.58 -10.23
CA ILE A 270 27.73 -4.92 -10.54
C ILE A 270 28.55 -5.14 -9.26
N LYS A 271 29.34 -6.22 -9.27
CA LYS A 271 30.30 -6.55 -8.22
C LYS A 271 31.45 -5.54 -8.18
N SER A 272 31.76 -5.05 -6.99
CA SER A 272 32.98 -4.25 -6.76
C SER A 272 34.24 -5.13 -6.74
N PRO A 273 35.43 -4.57 -7.07
CA PRO A 273 35.63 -3.34 -7.81
C PRO A 273 35.51 -3.57 -9.32
N ASN A 274 34.97 -2.58 -10.04
CA ASN A 274 34.95 -2.56 -11.48
C ASN A 274 35.08 -1.12 -12.03
N ASN A 275 35.19 -1.01 -13.35
CA ASN A 275 35.26 0.28 -14.06
C ASN A 275 34.06 0.49 -14.98
N TYR A 276 32.94 -0.20 -14.71
CA TYR A 276 31.71 -0.02 -15.46
C TYR A 276 31.02 1.30 -15.10
N ILE A 277 30.07 1.69 -15.93
CA ILE A 277 29.26 2.88 -15.68
C ILE A 277 28.37 2.57 -14.48
N LYS A 278 28.38 3.43 -13.47
CA LYS A 278 27.54 3.26 -12.28
C LYS A 278 26.12 3.77 -12.56
N PRO A 279 25.07 3.03 -12.16
CA PRO A 279 23.70 3.50 -12.30
C PRO A 279 23.45 4.74 -11.43
N SER A 280 22.44 5.51 -11.82
CA SER A 280 21.94 6.69 -11.11
C SER A 280 20.46 6.87 -11.40
N ILE A 281 19.72 7.35 -10.41
CA ILE A 281 18.28 7.57 -10.49
C ILE A 281 17.98 9.02 -10.14
N LYS A 282 17.21 9.67 -11.02
CA LYS A 282 16.60 10.96 -10.75
C LYS A 282 15.15 10.76 -10.35
N PHE A 283 14.81 11.23 -9.16
CA PHE A 283 13.45 11.30 -8.67
C PHE A 283 12.84 12.65 -8.99
N GLU A 284 11.59 12.65 -9.42
CA GLU A 284 10.82 13.87 -9.66
C GLU A 284 9.40 13.72 -9.15
N ILE A 285 8.88 14.80 -8.55
CA ILE A 285 7.49 14.93 -8.15
C ILE A 285 6.89 16.04 -8.99
N ARG A 286 5.81 15.74 -9.74
CA ARG A 286 5.20 16.70 -10.65
C ARG A 286 3.70 16.83 -10.45
N THR A 287 3.14 17.99 -10.77
CA THR A 287 1.67 18.16 -10.77
C THR A 287 1.04 17.36 -11.91
N LEU A 288 -0.14 16.78 -11.68
CA LEU A 288 -0.92 16.08 -12.72
C LEU A 288 -1.67 17.05 -13.68
N THR A 289 -1.52 18.35 -13.47
CA THR A 289 -2.13 19.38 -14.33
C THR A 289 -1.44 19.43 -15.70
N ALA A 290 -2.09 20.02 -16.70
CA ALA A 290 -1.50 20.23 -18.03
C ALA A 290 -0.14 20.97 -18.00
N ALA A 291 0.14 21.72 -16.93
CA ALA A 291 1.40 22.41 -16.72
C ALA A 291 2.57 21.50 -16.29
N ASN A 292 2.31 20.27 -15.82
CA ASN A 292 3.32 19.27 -15.42
C ASN A 292 4.48 19.85 -14.57
N THR A 293 4.14 20.70 -13.60
CA THR A 293 5.08 21.52 -12.85
C THR A 293 5.89 20.67 -11.90
N LEU A 294 7.21 20.84 -11.89
CA LEU A 294 8.12 20.17 -10.96
C LEU A 294 7.95 20.75 -9.55
N LEU A 295 7.59 19.89 -8.59
CA LEU A 295 7.43 20.25 -7.18
C LEU A 295 8.69 19.95 -6.37
N ALA A 296 9.34 18.82 -6.66
CA ALA A 296 10.58 18.44 -5.99
C ALA A 296 11.37 17.46 -6.86
N THR A 297 12.69 17.41 -6.66
CA THR A 297 13.58 16.50 -7.37
C THR A 297 14.78 16.12 -6.50
N LEU A 298 15.30 14.92 -6.74
CA LEU A 298 16.56 14.46 -6.19
C LEU A 298 17.30 13.70 -7.29
N ASP A 299 18.60 13.95 -7.43
CA ASP A 299 19.49 13.08 -8.19
C ASP A 299 20.28 12.24 -7.18
N SER A 300 20.29 10.92 -7.34
CA SER A 300 21.05 10.03 -6.46
C SER A 300 22.56 10.22 -6.61
N GLY A 301 23.01 10.77 -7.74
CA GLY A 301 24.37 10.57 -8.22
C GLY A 301 24.66 9.10 -8.52
N ASP A 302 25.93 8.77 -8.68
CA ASP A 302 26.37 7.39 -8.87
C ASP A 302 26.00 6.51 -7.67
N ILE A 303 25.30 5.42 -7.95
CA ILE A 303 24.99 4.37 -6.97
C ILE A 303 26.20 3.44 -6.88
N ALA A 304 26.76 3.37 -5.68
CA ALA A 304 27.98 2.62 -5.43
C ALA A 304 27.77 1.11 -5.62
N GLU A 305 28.80 0.46 -6.16
CA GLU A 305 28.96 -0.98 -6.15
C GLU A 305 29.60 -1.45 -4.84
N PHE A 306 29.30 -2.68 -4.46
CA PHE A 306 29.86 -3.30 -3.25
C PHE A 306 30.31 -4.73 -3.54
N ASN A 307 31.16 -5.29 -2.67
CA ASN A 307 31.58 -6.70 -2.76
C ASN A 307 30.42 -7.66 -2.42
N THR A 308 29.51 -7.22 -1.56
CA THR A 308 28.26 -7.92 -1.21
C THR A 308 27.09 -7.01 -1.56
N LEU A 309 26.04 -7.55 -2.16
CA LEU A 309 24.87 -6.78 -2.54
C LEU A 309 24.34 -6.02 -1.31
N THR A 310 24.31 -4.69 -1.42
CA THR A 310 23.93 -3.80 -0.32
C THR A 310 22.87 -2.85 -0.83
N TRP A 311 21.64 -3.05 -0.37
CA TRP A 311 20.52 -2.16 -0.66
C TRP A 311 20.70 -0.82 0.04
N GLN A 312 20.43 0.26 -0.69
CA GLN A 312 20.46 1.62 -0.16
C GLN A 312 19.13 2.30 -0.44
N ARG A 313 18.61 3.02 0.55
CA ARG A 313 17.36 3.75 0.40
C ARG A 313 17.61 5.11 -0.24
N TYR A 314 16.98 5.36 -1.38
CA TYR A 314 16.99 6.65 -2.07
C TYR A 314 15.58 7.21 -2.16
N GLY A 315 15.44 8.53 -2.11
CA GLY A 315 14.13 9.16 -2.12
C GLY A 315 14.20 10.60 -1.64
N LEU A 316 13.07 11.30 -1.73
CA LEU A 316 13.00 12.70 -1.35
C LEU A 316 11.76 13.03 -0.52
N LEU A 317 11.83 14.19 0.12
CA LEU A 317 10.69 14.81 0.77
C LEU A 317 10.07 15.85 -0.17
N PHE A 318 8.74 15.93 -0.19
CA PHE A 318 8.03 17.01 -0.89
C PHE A 318 6.79 17.44 -0.13
N VAL A 319 6.43 18.71 -0.27
CA VAL A 319 5.15 19.22 0.24
C VAL A 319 4.11 19.12 -0.88
N ALA A 320 2.99 18.46 -0.63
CA ALA A 320 1.92 18.37 -1.62
C ALA A 320 1.25 19.74 -1.81
N THR A 321 1.33 20.31 -3.00
CA THR A 321 0.64 21.57 -3.36
C THR A 321 -0.71 21.33 -4.04
N THR A 322 -0.94 20.09 -4.47
CA THR A 322 -2.16 19.59 -5.09
C THR A 322 -2.55 18.26 -4.44
N SER A 323 -3.82 17.87 -4.57
CA SER A 323 -4.29 16.57 -4.08
C SER A 323 -3.89 15.40 -4.96
N SER A 324 -3.26 15.65 -6.10
CA SER A 324 -2.75 14.60 -6.99
C SER A 324 -1.42 15.02 -7.59
N VAL A 325 -0.46 14.11 -7.60
CA VAL A 325 0.88 14.30 -8.15
C VAL A 325 1.32 13.05 -8.93
N VAL A 326 2.27 13.24 -9.82
CA VAL A 326 3.01 12.16 -10.47
C VAL A 326 4.33 11.98 -9.73
N LEU A 327 4.59 10.74 -9.31
CA LEU A 327 5.86 10.29 -8.75
C LEU A 327 6.65 9.61 -9.87
N LEU A 328 7.87 10.07 -10.10
CA LEU A 328 8.76 9.54 -11.15
C LEU A 328 10.07 9.08 -10.53
N ALA A 329 10.56 7.93 -11.00
CA ALA A 329 11.96 7.55 -10.94
C ALA A 329 12.46 7.34 -12.37
N ILE A 330 13.53 8.05 -12.73
CA ILE A 330 14.10 8.12 -14.07
C ILE A 330 15.53 7.59 -13.95
N SER A 331 15.88 6.56 -14.72
CA SER A 331 17.29 6.18 -14.84
C SER A 331 18.01 7.33 -15.54
N ASN A 332 19.00 7.95 -14.88
CA ASN A 332 19.62 9.21 -15.31
C ASN A 332 21.10 9.04 -15.68
N THR A 333 21.51 7.81 -15.98
CA THR A 333 22.90 7.45 -16.28
C THR A 333 23.18 7.54 -17.77
N PRO A 334 24.38 7.99 -18.20
CA PRO A 334 24.81 7.79 -19.58
C PRO A 334 24.78 6.30 -19.93
N GLY A 335 24.21 5.95 -21.08
CA GLY A 335 24.14 4.58 -21.55
C GLY A 335 25.48 3.86 -21.68
N GLY A 336 25.44 2.53 -21.55
CA GLY A 336 26.58 1.64 -21.80
C GLY A 336 26.58 0.46 -20.85
N SER A 337 27.69 -0.27 -20.76
CA SER A 337 27.75 -1.48 -19.92
C SER A 337 27.83 -1.16 -18.43
N GLY A 338 26.97 -1.81 -17.66
CA GLY A 338 27.01 -1.93 -16.20
C GLY A 338 26.19 -0.93 -15.41
N ASN A 339 25.39 -0.08 -16.06
CA ASN A 339 24.39 0.78 -15.41
C ASN A 339 23.14 -0.01 -14.96
N ASP A 340 23.29 -1.31 -14.71
CA ASP A 340 22.22 -2.21 -14.30
C ASP A 340 21.97 -2.09 -12.81
N LEU A 341 20.71 -2.04 -12.43
CA LEU A 341 20.28 -1.84 -11.05
C LEU A 341 19.08 -2.70 -10.71
N ALA A 342 18.85 -2.92 -9.42
CA ALA A 342 17.56 -3.41 -8.94
C ALA A 342 16.92 -2.39 -8.01
N ILE A 343 15.59 -2.34 -8.03
CA ILE A 343 14.77 -1.56 -7.11
C ILE A 343 13.82 -2.47 -6.35
N ASP A 344 13.50 -2.08 -5.12
CA ASP A 344 12.54 -2.77 -4.27
C ASP A 344 11.93 -1.82 -3.22
N ASP A 345 10.87 -2.26 -2.54
CA ASP A 345 10.25 -1.59 -1.40
C ASP A 345 9.90 -0.11 -1.67
N ILE A 346 9.16 0.12 -2.75
CA ILE A 346 8.73 1.46 -3.15
C ILE A 346 7.66 1.94 -2.18
N SER A 347 7.90 3.11 -1.60
CA SER A 347 7.06 3.67 -0.55
C SER A 347 6.73 5.15 -0.77
N LEU A 348 5.49 5.51 -0.44
CA LEU A 348 5.05 6.89 -0.24
C LEU A 348 4.41 6.99 1.15
N ILE A 349 5.07 7.67 2.08
CA ILE A 349 4.59 7.86 3.45
C ILE A 349 4.44 9.34 3.76
N VAL A 350 3.66 9.66 4.80
CA VAL A 350 3.56 11.04 5.32
C VAL A 350 4.58 11.23 6.44
N CYS A 351 5.21 12.40 6.48
CA CYS A 351 6.24 12.75 7.47
C CYS A 351 5.73 13.68 8.56
#